data_AF-A0A8T4PSG6-F1
#
_entry.id   AF-A0A8T4PSG6-F1
#
_cell.length_a   1.000
_cell.length_b   1.000
_cell.length_c   1.000
_cell.angle_alpha   90.00
_cell.angle_beta   90.00
_cell.angle_gamma   90.00
#
_symmetry.space_group_name_H-M   'P 1'
#
loop_
_entity.id
_entity.type
_entity.pdbx_description
1 polymer ?
#
loop_
_entity_poly.entity_id
_entity_poly.type
_entity_poly.pdbx_seq_one_letter_code
_entity_poly.pdbx_strand_id
1 'polypeptide(L)' 'MGKKGKKKNKPKKISAKKERYMKFRKEKPSSMTVAMPDLSEEQVQLKRLDQQKIDNFWRTYRRPPQRFVNERKAKSKR' A
#
# COMPACT_ATOMS: atom_id res chain seq x y z
N MET A 1 49.51 35.50 26.37
CA MET A 1 49.92 35.33 24.95
C MET A 1 50.08 33.84 24.65
N GLY A 2 49.27 33.26 23.75
CA GLY A 2 49.39 31.84 23.39
C GLY A 2 48.19 31.31 22.61
N LYS A 3 48.29 31.35 21.28
CA LYS A 3 47.24 31.28 20.26
C LYS A 3 46.26 30.07 20.34
N LYS A 4 44.95 30.39 20.23
CA LYS A 4 43.88 29.49 19.76
C LYS A 4 44.21 28.99 18.35
N GLY A 5 44.15 27.68 18.12
CA GLY A 5 44.21 27.06 16.80
C GLY A 5 43.06 26.08 16.59
N LYS A 6 41.87 26.59 16.28
CA LYS A 6 40.70 25.79 15.88
C LYS A 6 41.06 24.97 14.62
N LYS A 7 41.30 23.66 14.74
CA LYS A 7 41.37 22.75 13.59
C LYS A 7 39.97 22.58 13.00
N LYS A 8 39.60 23.50 12.12
CA LYS A 8 38.36 23.44 11.33
C LYS A 8 38.42 22.22 10.41
N ASN A 9 37.44 21.32 10.58
CA ASN A 9 36.90 20.37 9.59
C ASN A 9 37.91 19.61 8.72
N LYS A 10 38.71 18.72 9.31
CA LYS A 10 39.28 17.63 8.52
C LYS A 10 38.22 16.52 8.38
N PRO A 11 37.81 16.14 7.17
CA PRO A 11 36.88 15.02 7.01
C PRO A 11 37.51 13.77 7.63
N LYS A 12 36.79 13.14 8.58
CA LYS A 12 37.24 11.88 9.19
C LYS A 12 37.38 10.86 8.05
N LYS A 13 38.54 10.20 7.95
CA LYS A 13 38.76 9.15 6.95
C LYS A 13 37.68 8.09 7.10
N ILE A 14 36.86 7.93 6.06
CA ILE A 14 35.81 6.92 6.00
C ILE A 14 36.49 5.60 5.57
N SER A 15 36.05 4.46 6.10
CA SER A 15 36.63 3.18 5.68
C SER A 15 36.25 2.87 4.23
N ALA A 16 37.15 2.25 3.47
CA ALA A 16 36.93 1.90 2.05
C ALA A 16 35.68 1.03 1.84
N LYS A 17 35.29 0.24 2.86
CA LYS A 17 34.04 -0.52 2.88
C LYS A 17 32.83 0.42 2.92
N LYS A 18 32.84 1.41 3.82
CA LYS A 18 31.76 2.39 3.97
C LYS A 18 31.63 3.28 2.73
N GLU A 19 32.73 3.67 2.09
CA GLU A 19 32.70 4.40 0.80
C GLU A 19 32.07 3.57 -0.33
N ARG A 20 32.40 2.26 -0.42
CA ARG A 20 31.76 1.35 -1.38
C ARG A 20 30.25 1.23 -1.16
N TYR A 21 29.81 1.07 0.09
CA TYR A 21 28.39 0.91 0.41
C TYR A 21 27.58 2.22 0.47
N MET A 22 28.23 3.39 0.50
CA MET A 22 27.54 4.68 0.40
C MET A 22 26.81 4.84 -0.93
N LYS A 23 27.39 4.35 -2.04
CA LYS A 23 26.76 4.34 -3.37
C LYS A 23 25.55 3.40 -3.45
N PHE A 24 25.48 2.42 -2.54
CA PHE A 24 24.39 1.44 -2.44
C PHE A 24 23.39 1.78 -1.34
N ARG A 25 23.51 2.94 -0.68
CA ARG A 25 22.39 3.54 0.05
C ARG A 25 21.37 3.98 -1.00
N LYS A 26 20.61 2.99 -1.50
CA LYS A 26 19.33 3.20 -2.14
C LYS A 26 18.59 4.12 -1.17
N GLU A 27 18.36 5.36 -1.58
CA GLU A 27 17.48 6.25 -0.84
C GLU A 27 16.25 5.43 -0.52
N LYS A 28 15.86 5.36 0.76
CA LYS A 28 14.60 4.70 1.13
C LYS A 28 13.58 5.29 0.17
N PRO A 29 12.82 4.48 -0.59
CA PRO A 29 11.84 5.02 -1.50
C PRO A 29 10.99 5.97 -0.66
N SER A 30 11.12 7.27 -0.95
CA SER A 30 10.29 8.28 -0.32
C SER A 30 8.88 7.77 -0.56
N SER A 31 8.09 7.60 0.50
CA SER A 31 6.71 7.16 0.35
C SER A 31 6.04 8.18 -0.54
N MET A 32 5.97 7.87 -1.83
CA MET A 32 5.33 8.73 -2.81
C MET A 32 3.86 8.64 -2.46
N THR A 33 3.40 9.59 -1.65
CA THR A 33 2.01 9.72 -1.29
C THR A 33 1.30 10.10 -2.57
N VAL A 34 0.76 9.09 -3.24
CA VAL A 34 -0.14 9.28 -4.38
C VAL A 34 -1.37 9.96 -3.82
N ALA A 35 -1.49 11.27 -4.06
CA ALA A 35 -2.71 11.99 -3.79
C ALA A 35 -3.76 11.44 -4.75
N MET A 36 -4.83 10.87 -4.21
CA MET A 36 -6.00 10.56 -5.01
C MET A 36 -6.60 11.88 -5.50
N PRO A 37 -6.97 12.00 -6.78
CA PRO A 37 -7.67 13.19 -7.25
C PRO A 37 -9.01 13.33 -6.52
N ASP A 38 -9.37 14.56 -6.22
CA ASP A 38 -10.68 14.88 -5.66
C ASP A 38 -11.74 14.55 -6.71
N LEU A 39 -12.63 13.63 -6.37
CA LEU A 39 -13.73 13.22 -7.23
C LEU A 39 -14.88 14.22 -7.10
N SER A 40 -15.54 14.54 -8.21
CA SER A 40 -16.79 15.29 -8.16
C SER A 40 -17.88 14.48 -7.44
N GLU A 41 -18.90 15.15 -6.90
CA GLU A 41 -19.99 14.48 -6.18
C GLU A 41 -20.68 13.40 -7.02
N GLU A 42 -20.88 13.66 -8.31
CA GLU A 42 -21.44 12.69 -9.27
C GLU A 42 -20.56 11.44 -9.43
N GLN A 43 -19.23 11.63 -9.53
CA GLN A 43 -18.28 10.53 -9.64
C GLN A 43 -18.21 9.68 -8.37
N VAL A 44 -18.36 10.30 -7.20
CA VAL A 44 -18.45 9.60 -5.92
C VAL A 44 -19.70 8.72 -5.87
N GLN A 45 -20.84 9.24 -6.32
CA GLN A 45 -22.09 8.48 -6.37
C GLN A 45 -21.98 7.28 -7.32
N LEU A 46 -21.43 7.48 -8.52
CA LEU A 46 -21.18 6.40 -9.48
C LEU A 46 -20.30 5.29 -8.88
N LYS A 47 -19.19 5.66 -8.24
CA LYS A 47 -18.32 4.68 -7.56
C LYS A 47 -19.05 3.88 -6.48
N ARG A 48 -19.92 4.52 -5.69
CA ARG A 48 -20.72 3.83 -4.66
C ARG A 48 -21.67 2.81 -5.28
N LEU A 49 -22.35 3.18 -6.37
CA LEU A 49 -23.25 2.28 -7.08
C LEU A 49 -22.52 1.09 -7.68
N ASP A 50 -21.34 1.32 -8.29
CA ASP A 50 -20.54 0.24 -8.86
C ASP A 50 -20.00 -0.69 -7.79
N GLN A 51 -19.58 -0.16 -6.63
CA GLN A 51 -19.18 -0.97 -5.49
C GLN A 51 -20.32 -1.89 -5.01
N GLN A 52 -21.55 -1.36 -4.93
CA GLN A 52 -22.71 -2.16 -4.55
C GLN A 52 -23.01 -3.29 -5.56
N LYS A 53 -22.88 -3.02 -6.86
CA LYS A 53 -23.05 -4.05 -7.90
C LYS A 53 -22.01 -5.16 -7.77
N ILE A 54 -20.74 -4.79 -7.55
CA ILE A 54 -19.64 -5.74 -7.37
C ILE A 54 -19.86 -6.59 -6.12
N ASP A 55 -20.24 -5.97 -5.01
CA ASP A 55 -20.53 -6.68 -3.76
C ASP A 55 -21.68 -7.68 -3.94
N ASN A 56 -22.75 -7.28 -4.63
CA ASN A 56 -23.88 -8.15 -4.93
C ASN A 56 -23.48 -9.31 -5.85
N PHE A 57 -22.65 -9.05 -6.86
CA PHE A 57 -22.09 -10.10 -7.72
C PHE A 57 -21.30 -11.12 -6.91
N TRP A 58 -20.40 -10.69 -6.03
CA TRP A 58 -19.62 -11.62 -5.21
C TRP A 58 -20.47 -12.42 -4.23
N ARG A 59 -21.53 -11.82 -3.67
CA ARG A 59 -22.47 -12.49 -2.78
C ARG A 59 -23.31 -13.55 -3.49
N THR A 60 -23.72 -13.30 -4.72
CA THR A 60 -24.69 -14.12 -5.45
C THR A 60 -24.05 -15.12 -6.40
N TYR A 61 -22.92 -14.77 -7.03
CA TYR A 61 -22.30 -15.56 -8.09
C TYR A 61 -21.21 -16.50 -7.56
N ARG A 62 -20.43 -16.08 -6.55
CA ARG A 62 -19.32 -16.90 -6.01
C ARG A 62 -19.77 -17.92 -4.96
N ARG A 63 -20.93 -17.73 -4.32
CA ARG A 63 -21.52 -18.71 -3.41
C ARG A 63 -22.74 -19.33 -4.09
N PRO A 64 -22.86 -20.67 -4.17
CA PRO A 64 -24.12 -21.28 -4.59
C PRO A 64 -25.20 -20.69 -3.67
N PRO A 65 -26.31 -20.14 -4.22
CA PRO A 65 -27.26 -19.42 -3.41
C PRO A 65 -27.72 -20.37 -2.31
N GLN A 66 -27.61 -19.93 -1.07
CA GLN A 66 -27.77 -20.79 0.12
C GLN A 66 -29.12 -21.53 0.10
N ARG A 67 -30.12 -20.95 -0.58
CA ARG A 67 -31.41 -21.57 -0.94
C ARG A 67 -31.26 -22.90 -1.70
N PHE A 68 -30.49 -22.96 -2.78
CA PHE A 68 -30.27 -24.18 -3.56
C PHE A 68 -29.51 -25.26 -2.78
N VAL A 69 -28.56 -24.85 -1.93
CA VAL A 69 -27.81 -25.81 -1.08
C VAL A 69 -28.72 -26.42 -0.02
N ASN A 70 -29.60 -25.62 0.59
CA ASN A 70 -30.56 -26.09 1.58
C ASN A 70 -31.62 -27.01 0.96
N GLU A 71 -32.13 -26.69 -0.23
CA GLU A 71 -33.06 -27.56 -0.97
C GLU A 71 -32.43 -28.90 -1.36
N ARG A 72 -31.17 -28.89 -1.82
CA ARG A 72 -30.44 -30.13 -2.13
C ARG A 72 -30.19 -30.98 -0.89
N LYS A 73 -29.82 -30.35 0.23
CA LYS A 73 -29.68 -31.05 1.53
C LYS A 73 -31.02 -31.60 2.04
N ALA A 74 -32.11 -30.87 1.85
CA ALA A 74 -33.45 -31.34 2.23
C ALA A 74 -33.89 -32.55 1.39
N LYS A 75 -33.64 -32.53 0.07
CA LYS A 75 -33.93 -33.67 -0.82
C LYS A 75 -33.03 -34.88 -0.56
N SER A 76 -31.76 -34.68 -0.17
CA SER A 76 -30.80 -35.75 0.15
C SER A 76 -31.03 -36.40 1.52
N LYS A 77 -31.74 -35.75 2.44
CA LYS A 77 -32.06 -36.29 3.78
C LYS A 77 -33.33 -37.14 3.80
N ARG A 78 -34.11 -37.13 2.71
CA ARG A 78 -35.22 -38.06 2.48
C ARG A 78 -34.69 -39.31 1.81
#